data_AF-A0A8S2PB74-F1
#
_entry.id   AF-A0A8S2PB74-F1
#
_cell.length_a   1.000
_cell.length_b   1.000
_cell.length_c   1.000
_cell.angle_alpha   90.00
_cell.angle_beta   90.00
_cell.angle_gamma   90.00
#
_symmetry.space_group_name_H-M   'P 1'
#
loop_
_entity.id
_entity.type
_entity.pdbx_description
1 polymer ?
#
loop_
_entity_poly.entity_id
_entity_poly.type
_entity_poly.pdbx_seq_one_letter_code
_entity_poly.pdbx_strand_id
1 'polypeptide(L)'
;MQSQLESERLAVRSNIISIDRPDSSQLVDLHIYIIPKSVWKNLQNLAENETMERAISAGFVHVQQNLNLNDLRQHILKICGQDDAFPKQFIYLRSVGRCLTKVKPQQETELRVKNYRPPMTFAPEIYVLEGHHDDEHVKSANSKSYLFRESPIQQALITPPQLTSSRQQSWVKP
;
A
#
# COMPACT_ATOMS: atom_id res chain seq x y z
N MET A 1 6.05 -32.25 -58.16
CA MET A 1 5.73 -32.95 -56.89
C MET A 1 6.64 -32.52 -55.74
N GLN A 2 7.97 -32.43 -55.91
CA GLN A 2 8.90 -31.98 -54.84
C GLN A 2 8.73 -30.49 -54.43
N SER A 3 8.36 -29.61 -55.37
CA SER A 3 8.17 -28.17 -55.11
C SER A 3 6.99 -27.84 -54.19
N GLN A 4 5.90 -28.62 -54.27
CA GLN A 4 4.73 -28.45 -53.41
C GLN A 4 5.05 -28.81 -51.94
N LEU A 5 5.82 -29.87 -51.74
CA LEU A 5 6.23 -30.33 -50.41
C LEU A 5 7.21 -29.36 -49.72
N GLU A 6 8.10 -28.70 -50.47
CA GLU A 6 8.96 -27.64 -49.94
C GLU A 6 8.17 -26.37 -49.59
N SER A 7 7.16 -26.04 -50.40
CA SER A 7 6.26 -24.90 -50.16
C SER A 7 5.42 -25.08 -48.89
N GLU A 8 4.88 -26.28 -48.66
CA GLU A 8 4.18 -26.63 -47.41
C GLU A 8 5.11 -26.64 -46.20
N ARG A 9 6.35 -27.13 -46.34
CA ARG A 9 7.35 -27.11 -45.26
C ARG A 9 7.79 -25.69 -44.87
N LEU A 10 7.87 -24.78 -45.84
CA LEU A 10 8.15 -23.37 -45.59
C LEU A 10 6.96 -22.66 -44.92
N ALA A 11 5.73 -22.95 -45.36
CA ALA A 11 4.51 -22.39 -44.76
C ALA A 11 4.30 -22.85 -43.31
N VAL A 12 4.59 -24.12 -43.02
CA VAL A 12 4.55 -24.66 -41.64
C VAL A 12 5.64 -24.02 -40.77
N ARG A 13 6.85 -23.80 -41.30
CA ARG A 13 7.93 -23.10 -40.58
C ARG A 13 7.61 -21.63 -40.31
N SER A 14 6.95 -20.92 -41.23
CA SER A 14 6.52 -19.54 -41.00
C SER A 14 5.33 -19.44 -40.05
N ASN A 15 4.40 -20.42 -40.04
CA ASN A 15 3.27 -20.45 -39.11
C ASN A 15 3.64 -20.83 -37.67
N ILE A 16 4.80 -21.45 -37.44
CA ILE A 16 5.27 -21.76 -36.07
C ILE A 16 5.87 -20.52 -35.38
N ILE A 17 6.24 -19.47 -36.14
CA ILE A 17 6.97 -18.30 -35.61
C ILE A 17 6.04 -17.13 -35.24
N SER A 18 4.79 -17.12 -35.71
CA SER A 18 3.79 -16.13 -35.30
C SER A 18 2.87 -16.68 -34.21
N ILE A 19 3.44 -17.10 -33.08
CA ILE A 19 2.72 -16.95 -31.82
C ILE A 19 2.65 -15.44 -31.64
N ASP A 20 1.45 -14.86 -31.76
CA ASP A 20 1.14 -13.43 -31.62
C ASP A 20 1.69 -12.86 -30.31
N ARG A 21 3.00 -12.64 -30.25
CA ARG A 21 3.63 -11.89 -29.19
C ARG A 21 3.12 -10.47 -29.39
N PRO A 22 2.37 -9.90 -28.45
CA PRO A 22 1.92 -8.52 -28.57
C PRO A 22 3.13 -7.63 -28.84
N ASP A 23 2.93 -6.65 -29.72
CA ASP A 23 3.99 -5.75 -30.11
C ASP A 23 4.68 -5.18 -28.87
N SER A 24 6.01 -5.23 -28.82
CA SER A 24 6.78 -4.88 -27.62
C SER A 24 6.51 -3.44 -27.17
N SER A 25 6.07 -2.57 -28.09
CA SER A 25 5.67 -1.19 -27.76
C SER A 25 4.45 -1.11 -26.84
N GLN A 26 3.63 -2.16 -26.77
CA GLN A 26 2.40 -2.22 -25.98
C GLN A 26 2.61 -2.79 -24.58
N LEU A 27 3.80 -3.32 -24.29
CA LEU A 27 4.15 -3.93 -23.02
C LEU A 27 4.90 -2.92 -22.14
N VAL A 28 4.80 -3.10 -20.83
CA VAL A 28 5.50 -2.31 -19.80
C VAL A 28 6.00 -3.25 -18.72
N ASP A 29 7.25 -3.03 -18.32
CA ASP A 29 7.81 -3.59 -17.09
C ASP A 29 7.42 -2.69 -15.92
N LEU A 30 6.62 -3.23 -15.00
CA LEU A 30 6.17 -2.54 -13.80
C LEU A 30 6.89 -3.12 -12.59
N HIS A 31 7.55 -2.28 -11.81
CA HIS A 31 8.20 -2.65 -10.56
C HIS A 31 7.18 -2.65 -9.42
N ILE A 32 7.11 -3.73 -8.66
CA ILE A 32 6.20 -3.89 -7.54
C ILE A 32 6.97 -3.72 -6.23
N TYR A 33 6.45 -2.84 -5.37
CA TYR A 33 6.98 -2.58 -4.03
C TYR A 33 5.94 -2.91 -2.97
N ILE A 34 6.35 -3.63 -1.93
CA ILE A 34 5.54 -3.88 -0.74
C ILE A 34 5.85 -2.80 0.29
N ILE A 35 4.81 -2.10 0.75
CA ILE A 35 4.90 -1.10 1.80
C ILE A 35 4.70 -1.78 3.16
N PRO A 36 5.67 -1.71 4.09
CA PRO A 36 5.51 -2.25 5.42
C PRO A 36 4.35 -1.58 6.18
N LYS A 37 3.58 -2.36 6.95
CA LYS A 37 2.50 -1.80 7.80
C LYS A 37 3.00 -0.79 8.83
N SER A 38 4.28 -0.90 9.24
CA SER A 38 4.91 0.00 10.22
C SER A 38 5.03 1.45 9.74
N VAL A 39 5.04 1.68 8.42
CA VAL A 39 5.16 3.02 7.83
C VAL A 39 3.82 3.61 7.44
N TRP A 40 2.77 2.78 7.46
CA TRP A 40 1.42 3.18 7.09
C TRP A 40 0.71 3.90 8.24
N LYS A 41 0.31 5.16 8.01
CA LYS A 41 -0.45 5.97 8.97
C LYS A 41 -1.93 5.61 8.89
N ASN A 42 -2.32 4.57 9.63
CA ASN A 42 -3.68 4.02 9.65
C ASN A 42 -4.81 5.06 9.84
N LEU A 43 -4.62 6.08 10.68
CA LEU A 43 -5.64 7.10 10.93
C LEU A 43 -5.87 8.02 9.74
N GLN A 44 -4.85 8.20 8.89
CA GLN A 44 -4.85 9.13 7.77
C GLN A 44 -4.98 8.41 6.42
N ASN A 45 -4.90 7.08 6.42
CA ASN A 45 -4.89 6.24 5.22
C ASN A 45 -3.83 6.68 4.19
N LEU A 46 -2.65 7.03 4.69
CA LEU A 46 -1.51 7.42 3.85
C LEU A 46 -0.18 6.92 4.40
N ALA A 47 0.81 6.88 3.52
CA ALA A 47 2.23 6.90 3.88
C ALA A 47 2.90 8.08 3.18
N GLU A 48 3.94 8.64 3.77
CA GLU A 48 4.72 9.70 3.10
C GLU A 48 5.69 9.08 2.10
N ASN A 49 5.94 9.77 0.98
CA ASN A 49 6.84 9.27 -0.06
C ASN A 49 8.28 9.15 0.46
N GLU A 50 8.69 9.97 1.43
CA GLU A 50 9.99 9.84 2.11
C GLU A 50 10.16 8.46 2.77
N THR A 51 9.06 7.79 3.10
CA THR A 51 9.12 6.45 3.70
C THR A 51 9.23 5.31 2.66
N MET A 52 9.32 5.64 1.37
CA MET A 52 9.56 4.67 0.30
C MET A 52 10.93 3.98 0.39
N GLU A 53 11.88 4.57 1.09
CA GLU A 53 13.18 3.93 1.38
C GLU A 53 13.04 2.60 2.14
N ARG A 54 11.91 2.40 2.83
CA ARG A 54 11.58 1.16 3.56
C ARG A 54 10.73 0.19 2.74
N ALA A 55 10.38 0.54 1.51
CA ALA A 55 9.62 -0.32 0.63
C ALA A 55 10.45 -1.53 0.22
N ILE A 56 9.82 -2.70 0.19
CA ILE A 56 10.48 -3.97 -0.16
C ILE A 56 10.17 -4.26 -1.63
N SER A 57 11.22 -4.37 -2.45
CA SER A 57 11.05 -4.76 -3.86
C SER A 57 10.56 -6.21 -3.96
N ALA A 58 9.39 -6.41 -4.57
CA ALA A 58 8.85 -7.74 -4.89
C ALA A 58 9.22 -8.22 -6.31
N GLY A 59 9.84 -7.35 -7.11
CA GLY A 59 10.29 -7.67 -8.47
C GLY A 59 9.46 -6.97 -9.56
N PHE A 60 9.49 -7.53 -10.77
CA PHE A 60 8.91 -6.92 -11.96
C PHE A 60 7.83 -7.80 -12.57
N VAL A 61 6.83 -7.17 -13.18
CA VAL A 61 5.84 -7.82 -14.03
C VAL A 61 5.82 -7.17 -15.41
N HIS A 62 5.83 -8.01 -16.44
CA HIS A 62 5.76 -7.58 -17.84
C HIS A 62 4.33 -7.73 -18.35
N VAL A 63 3.63 -6.61 -18.57
CA VAL A 63 2.18 -6.61 -18.85
C VAL A 63 1.78 -5.59 -19.91
N GLN A 64 0.58 -5.73 -20.48
CA GLN A 64 0.04 -4.77 -21.43
C GLN A 64 -0.34 -3.44 -20.76
N GLN A 65 -0.04 -2.34 -21.45
CA GLN A 65 -0.29 -0.97 -20.97
C GLN A 65 -1.78 -0.65 -20.73
N ASN A 66 -2.68 -1.30 -21.47
CA ASN A 66 -4.12 -1.09 -21.37
C ASN A 66 -4.80 -1.98 -20.33
N LEU A 67 -4.05 -2.88 -19.69
CA LEU A 67 -4.55 -3.74 -18.61
C LEU A 67 -4.99 -2.86 -17.43
N ASN A 68 -6.16 -3.14 -16.86
CA ASN A 68 -6.61 -2.47 -15.63
C ASN A 68 -5.95 -3.10 -14.39
N LEU A 69 -6.05 -2.45 -13.23
CA LEU A 69 -5.41 -2.94 -12.00
C LEU A 69 -6.08 -4.19 -11.42
N ASN A 70 -7.39 -4.33 -11.66
CA ASN A 70 -8.12 -5.53 -11.24
C ASN A 70 -7.55 -6.79 -11.93
N ASP A 71 -7.31 -6.73 -13.24
CA ASP A 71 -6.72 -7.82 -14.02
C ASP A 71 -5.22 -7.97 -13.72
N LEU A 72 -4.51 -6.85 -13.51
CA LEU A 72 -3.12 -6.85 -13.05
C LEU A 72 -2.95 -7.65 -11.75
N ARG A 73 -3.93 -7.62 -10.84
CA ARG A 73 -3.84 -8.36 -9.57
C ARG A 73 -3.61 -9.85 -9.80
N GLN A 74 -4.29 -10.43 -10.79
CA GLN A 74 -4.12 -11.84 -11.13
C GLN A 74 -2.72 -12.13 -11.68
N HIS A 75 -2.17 -11.21 -12.47
CA HIS A 75 -0.80 -11.34 -12.99
C HIS A 75 0.24 -11.25 -11.86
N ILE A 76 0.06 -10.32 -10.93
CA ILE A 76 0.95 -10.17 -9.77
C ILE A 76 0.89 -11.42 -8.89
N LEU A 77 -0.30 -11.90 -8.54
CA LEU A 77 -0.43 -13.11 -7.71
C LEU A 77 0.13 -14.36 -8.39
N LYS A 78 0.02 -14.47 -9.71
CA LYS A 78 0.60 -15.58 -10.47
C LYS A 78 2.13 -15.58 -10.44
N ILE A 79 2.75 -14.40 -10.53
CA ILE A 79 4.21 -14.25 -10.66
C ILE A 79 4.85 -14.11 -9.27
N CYS A 80 4.41 -13.14 -8.48
CA CYS A 80 4.97 -12.81 -7.16
C CYS A 80 4.31 -13.60 -6.03
N GLY A 81 3.04 -14.02 -6.16
CA GLY A 81 2.31 -14.70 -5.08
C GLY A 81 2.77 -16.13 -4.77
N GLN A 82 3.75 -16.66 -5.51
CA GLN A 82 4.44 -17.92 -5.18
C GLN A 82 5.50 -17.72 -4.09
N ASP A 83 5.95 -16.48 -3.89
CA ASP A 83 6.86 -16.11 -2.83
C ASP A 83 6.10 -15.94 -1.51
N ASP A 84 6.53 -16.63 -0.46
CA ASP A 84 5.95 -16.53 0.89
C ASP A 84 6.07 -15.12 1.48
N ALA A 85 7.01 -14.30 0.99
CA ALA A 85 7.15 -12.91 1.39
C ALA A 85 6.08 -12.00 0.77
N PHE A 86 5.45 -12.40 -0.34
CA PHE A 86 4.44 -11.58 -1.01
C PHE A 86 3.06 -11.76 -0.35
N PRO A 87 2.34 -10.65 -0.07
CA PRO A 87 1.04 -10.75 0.60
C PRO A 87 -0.01 -11.43 -0.28
N LYS A 88 -0.72 -12.42 0.28
CA LYS A 88 -1.86 -13.09 -0.39
C LYS A 88 -3.03 -12.14 -0.66
N GLN A 89 -3.16 -11.12 0.18
CA GLN A 89 -4.24 -10.12 0.19
C GLN A 89 -3.59 -8.75 0.27
N PHE A 90 -3.86 -7.88 -0.71
CA PHE A 90 -3.24 -6.56 -0.74
C PHE A 90 -4.10 -5.50 -1.40
N ILE A 91 -3.85 -4.26 -1.00
CA ILE A 91 -4.44 -3.03 -1.51
C ILE A 91 -3.38 -2.31 -2.34
N TYR A 92 -3.73 -1.89 -3.55
CA TYR A 92 -2.85 -1.04 -4.33
C TYR A 92 -2.74 0.35 -3.71
N LEU A 93 -1.54 0.92 -3.77
CA LEU A 93 -1.27 2.30 -3.40
C LEU A 93 -0.83 3.08 -4.64
N ARG A 94 -1.16 4.36 -4.67
CA ARG A 94 -0.70 5.30 -5.71
C ARG A 94 -0.11 6.54 -5.05
N SER A 95 0.86 7.16 -5.73
CA SER A 95 1.40 8.45 -5.32
C SER A 95 0.43 9.58 -5.67
N VAL A 96 0.16 10.44 -4.70
CA VAL A 96 -0.66 11.66 -4.82
C VAL A 96 0.07 12.77 -4.06
N GLY A 97 0.70 13.68 -4.81
CA GLY A 97 1.57 14.71 -4.23
C GLY A 97 2.78 14.07 -3.54
N ARG A 98 2.89 14.25 -2.23
CA ARG A 98 4.00 13.73 -1.39
C ARG A 98 3.63 12.48 -0.59
N CYS A 99 2.46 11.89 -0.85
CA CYS A 99 1.98 10.74 -0.10
C CYS A 99 1.53 9.60 -1.02
N LEU A 100 1.61 8.38 -0.50
CA LEU A 100 0.91 7.22 -1.01
C LEU A 100 -0.49 7.14 -0.42
N THR A 101 -1.48 6.85 -1.27
CA THR A 101 -2.88 6.67 -0.86
C THR A 101 -3.44 5.37 -1.41
N LYS A 102 -4.39 4.76 -0.70
CA LYS A 102 -5.11 3.57 -1.17
C LYS A 102 -5.82 3.83 -2.50
N VAL A 103 -5.72 2.88 -3.41
CA VAL A 103 -6.60 2.77 -4.57
C VAL A 103 -7.86 2.03 -4.12
N LYS A 104 -9.03 2.59 -4.41
CA LYS A 104 -10.31 1.96 -4.08
C LYS A 104 -10.67 0.89 -5.11
N PRO A 105 -11.45 -0.15 -4.77
CA PRO A 105 -11.84 -1.21 -5.69
C PRO A 105 -12.45 -0.71 -7.00
N GLN A 106 -13.32 0.31 -6.93
CA GLN A 106 -13.87 0.93 -8.13
C GLN A 106 -12.78 1.59 -9.01
N GLN A 107 -11.77 2.19 -8.39
CA GLN A 107 -10.66 2.79 -9.14
C GLN A 107 -9.76 1.72 -9.78
N GLU A 108 -9.73 0.50 -9.26
CA GLU A 108 -8.92 -0.57 -9.84
C GLU A 108 -9.44 -1.05 -11.20
N THR A 109 -10.74 -0.92 -11.45
CA THR A 109 -11.34 -1.24 -12.75
C THR A 109 -11.15 -0.11 -13.77
N GLU A 110 -10.99 1.13 -13.31
CA GLU A 110 -10.81 2.32 -14.15
C GLU A 110 -9.33 2.60 -14.47
N LEU A 111 -8.44 2.45 -13.49
CA LEU A 111 -7.01 2.72 -13.63
C LEU A 111 -6.33 1.62 -14.45
N ARG A 112 -5.44 2.06 -15.35
CA ARG A 112 -4.68 1.18 -16.23
C ARG A 112 -3.19 1.25 -15.95
N VAL A 113 -2.45 0.23 -16.36
CA VAL A 113 -0.99 0.18 -16.22
C VAL A 113 -0.31 1.41 -16.85
N LYS A 114 -0.83 1.92 -17.98
CA LYS A 114 -0.30 3.14 -18.60
C LYS A 114 -0.33 4.39 -17.70
N ASN A 115 -1.17 4.42 -16.66
CA ASN A 115 -1.19 5.51 -15.70
C ASN A 115 0.02 5.49 -14.76
N TYR A 116 0.72 4.37 -14.67
CA TYR A 116 1.89 4.16 -13.82
C TYR A 116 3.20 4.29 -14.59
N ARG A 117 3.24 4.88 -15.80
CA ARG A 117 4.49 5.15 -16.53
C ARG A 117 4.64 6.62 -16.91
N PRO A 118 5.86 7.09 -17.25
CA PRO A 118 6.05 8.41 -17.85
C PRO A 118 5.17 8.62 -19.10
N PRO A 119 4.56 9.82 -19.26
CA PRO A 119 4.71 11.04 -18.44
C PRO A 119 3.74 11.14 -17.25
N MET A 120 2.87 10.14 -17.03
CA MET A 120 1.83 10.20 -15.99
C MET A 120 2.41 10.07 -14.57
N THR A 121 3.52 9.37 -14.46
CA THR A 121 4.31 9.19 -13.24
C THR A 121 5.80 9.28 -13.58
N PHE A 122 6.63 9.46 -12.55
CA PHE A 122 8.08 9.59 -12.73
C PHE A 122 8.75 8.26 -13.13
N ALA A 123 8.26 7.14 -12.62
CA ALA A 123 8.83 5.82 -12.83
C ALA A 123 7.73 4.75 -12.95
N PRO A 124 7.99 3.63 -13.66
CA PRO A 124 7.07 2.52 -13.82
C PRO A 124 6.94 1.67 -12.55
N GLU A 125 6.35 2.22 -11.50
CA GLU A 125 6.29 1.61 -10.17
C GLU A 125 4.87 1.53 -9.63
N ILE A 126 4.55 0.43 -8.94
CA ILE A 126 3.31 0.26 -8.19
C ILE A 126 3.61 -0.24 -6.78
N TYR A 127 2.82 0.23 -5.83
CA TYR A 127 3.00 -0.05 -4.42
C TYR A 127 1.82 -0.88 -3.91
N VAL A 128 2.08 -1.84 -3.03
CA VAL A 128 1.07 -2.68 -2.42
C VAL A 128 1.18 -2.65 -0.90
N LEU A 129 0.05 -2.66 -0.22
CA LEU A 129 -0.05 -2.77 1.23
C LEU A 129 -0.82 -4.04 1.56
N GLU A 130 -0.26 -4.90 2.40
CA GLU A 130 -0.95 -6.10 2.87
C GLU A 130 -2.22 -5.73 3.66
N GLY A 131 -3.37 -6.31 3.26
CA GLY A 131 -4.67 -6.10 3.92
C GLY A 131 -5.87 -6.20 2.98
N HIS A 132 -7.08 -6.01 3.52
CA HIS A 132 -8.34 -5.96 2.78
C HIS A 132 -8.91 -4.55 2.70
N HIS A 133 -9.76 -4.30 1.70
CA HIS A 133 -10.47 -3.02 1.61
C HIS A 133 -11.48 -2.85 2.77
N ASP A 134 -12.04 -3.94 3.29
CA ASP A 134 -13.09 -3.92 4.31
C ASP A 134 -12.59 -3.70 5.76
N ASP A 135 -11.27 -3.70 5.97
CA ASP A 135 -10.65 -3.53 7.29
C ASP A 135 -10.87 -2.12 7.92
N GLU A 136 -11.55 -1.22 7.21
CA GLU A 136 -11.85 0.15 7.68
C GLU A 136 -13.02 0.23 8.66
N HIS A 137 -13.96 -0.73 8.69
CA HIS A 137 -15.21 -0.58 9.44
C HIS A 137 -15.10 -0.83 10.96
N VAL A 138 -13.99 -1.37 11.46
CA VAL A 138 -13.87 -1.75 12.89
C VAL A 138 -13.40 -0.61 13.80
N LYS A 139 -13.04 0.57 13.26
CA LYS A 139 -12.31 1.60 14.04
C LYS A 139 -13.16 2.75 14.59
N SER A 140 -14.50 2.72 14.45
CA SER A 140 -15.36 3.80 14.97
C SER A 140 -15.86 3.62 16.41
N ALA A 141 -15.62 2.47 17.07
CA ALA A 141 -16.19 2.20 18.39
C ALA A 141 -15.23 2.37 19.59
N ASN A 142 -13.94 2.64 19.39
CA ASN A 142 -13.00 2.69 20.54
C ASN A 142 -11.98 3.84 20.55
N SER A 143 -12.12 4.86 19.69
CA SER A 143 -11.24 6.04 19.72
C SER A 143 -11.75 7.11 20.70
N LYS A 144 -11.85 6.77 22.00
CA LYS A 144 -12.00 7.75 23.10
C LYS A 144 -11.23 7.36 24.37
N SER A 145 -10.02 6.78 24.28
CA SER A 145 -9.24 6.45 25.48
C SER A 145 -7.75 6.84 25.50
N TYR A 146 -7.22 7.58 24.51
CA TYR A 146 -5.77 7.89 24.48
C TYR A 146 -5.37 9.34 24.20
N LEU A 147 -6.14 10.34 24.67
CA LEU A 147 -5.68 11.74 24.65
C LEU A 147 -5.63 12.44 26.01
N PHE A 148 -5.51 11.70 27.11
CA PHE A 148 -5.22 12.34 28.39
C PHE A 148 -4.21 11.50 29.18
N ARG A 149 -2.93 11.65 28.82
CA ARG A 149 -1.83 11.29 29.72
C ARG A 149 -1.30 12.62 30.27
N GLU A 150 -1.90 13.07 31.37
CA GLU A 150 -1.39 14.25 32.09
C GLU A 150 0.05 13.99 32.51
N SER A 151 0.89 15.00 32.29
CA SER A 151 2.24 15.05 32.85
C SER A 151 2.13 15.15 34.39
N PRO A 152 2.94 14.39 35.16
CA PRO A 152 2.92 14.43 36.63
C PRO A 152 3.13 15.82 37.26
N ILE A 153 3.62 16.78 36.48
CA ILE A 153 3.93 18.14 36.95
C ILE A 153 2.66 19.00 37.06
N GLN A 154 1.57 18.69 36.34
CA GLN A 154 0.35 19.50 36.37
C GLN A 154 -0.62 19.14 37.51
N GLN A 155 -0.49 17.97 38.14
CA GLN A 155 -1.36 17.59 39.27
C GLN A 155 -1.07 18.35 40.57
N ALA A 156 0.12 18.95 40.72
CA ALA A 156 0.54 19.59 41.98
C ALA A 156 -0.07 20.99 42.19
N LEU A 157 -0.72 21.58 41.18
CA LEU A 157 -1.25 22.94 41.25
C LEU A 157 -2.72 23.02 41.69
N ILE A 158 -3.40 21.89 41.93
CA ILE A 158 -4.85 21.85 42.19
C ILE A 158 -5.21 21.47 43.63
N THR A 159 -4.28 21.02 44.46
CA THR A 159 -4.57 20.73 45.88
C THR A 159 -4.30 21.94 46.77
N PRO A 160 -5.32 22.47 47.49
CA PRO A 160 -5.06 23.44 48.55
C PRO A 160 -4.28 22.78 49.70
N PRO A 161 -3.35 23.51 50.35
CA PRO A 161 -2.54 22.97 51.43
C PRO A 161 -3.40 22.61 52.63
N GLN A 162 -3.28 21.36 53.11
CA GLN A 162 -3.88 20.91 54.35
C GLN A 162 -3.13 21.52 55.53
N LEU A 163 -3.78 22.42 56.27
CA LEU A 163 -3.29 22.91 57.56
C LEU A 163 -3.49 21.81 58.61
N THR A 164 -2.40 21.17 59.03
CA THR A 164 -2.42 20.24 60.16
C THR A 164 -2.56 21.05 61.46
N SER A 165 -3.76 21.07 62.04
CA SER A 165 -3.99 21.60 63.38
C SER A 165 -3.50 20.60 64.42
N SER A 166 -2.37 20.89 65.05
CA SER A 166 -2.02 20.28 66.33
C SER A 166 -1.28 21.31 67.19
N ARG A 167 -2.03 22.02 68.04
CA ARG A 167 -1.46 22.63 69.24
C ARG A 167 -2.53 22.80 70.31
N GLN A 168 -2.53 21.88 71.26
CA GLN A 168 -3.04 22.14 72.61
C GLN A 168 -2.33 23.38 73.17
N GLN A 169 -3.09 24.32 73.72
CA GLN A 169 -2.78 24.92 75.01
C GLN A 169 -4.01 25.66 75.58
N SER A 170 -4.35 25.22 76.78
CA SER A 170 -5.34 25.74 77.74
C SER A 170 -5.10 27.19 78.15
N TRP A 171 -6.15 27.97 78.35
CA TRP A 171 -6.13 29.10 79.29
C TRP A 171 -7.47 29.23 80.04
N VAL A 172 -7.31 29.45 81.35
CA VAL A 172 -8.29 29.44 82.44
C VAL A 172 -9.09 30.76 82.47
N LYS A 173 -10.37 30.71 82.83
CA LYS A 173 -11.22 31.89 83.06
C LYS A 173 -11.17 32.32 84.54
N PRO A 174 -11.24 33.63 84.85
CA PRO A 174 -11.79 34.10 86.12
C PRO A 174 -13.32 33.96 86.16
#